data_AF-A0A1G5MIB8-F1
#
_entry.id   AF-A0A1G5MIB8-F1
#
_cell.length_a   1.000
_cell.length_b   1.000
_cell.length_c   1.000
_cell.angle_alpha   90.00
_cell.angle_beta   90.00
_cell.angle_gamma   90.00
#
_symmetry.space_group_name_H-M   'P 1'
#
loop_
_entity.id
_entity.type
_entity.pdbx_description
1 polymer ?
#
loop_
_entity_poly.entity_id
_entity_poly.type
_entity_poly.pdbx_seq_one_letter_code
_entity_poly.pdbx_strand_id
1 'polypeptide(L)' 'MTTVNQPTLLPTNKLTAATFAASLANLAQLLVARHFPEFADPEIWAPLAPALALIVGYFVKDRANV' A
#
# COMPACT_ATOMS: atom_id res chain seq x y z
N MET A 1 -12.58 11.74 -24.95
CA MET A 1 -12.09 11.27 -23.63
C MET A 1 -13.04 10.19 -23.18
N THR A 2 -12.57 8.95 -23.05
CA THR A 2 -13.35 7.84 -22.48
C THR A 2 -13.53 8.15 -21.00
N THR A 3 -14.71 8.67 -20.63
CA THR A 3 -15.06 8.91 -19.24
C THR A 3 -15.17 7.57 -18.54
N VAL A 4 -14.25 7.32 -17.62
CA VAL A 4 -14.30 6.21 -16.70
C VAL A 4 -15.50 6.44 -15.79
N ASN A 5 -16.55 5.63 -15.92
CA ASN A 5 -17.77 5.76 -15.14
C ASN A 5 -17.54 5.09 -13.78
N GLN A 6 -17.01 5.87 -12.82
CA GLN A 6 -16.94 5.47 -11.42
C GLN A 6 -18.31 5.68 -10.77
N PRO A 7 -19.05 4.61 -10.41
CA PRO A 7 -20.42 4.74 -9.88
C PRO A 7 -20.47 5.40 -8.50
N THR A 8 -19.32 5.53 -7.82
CA THR A 8 -19.21 6.11 -6.48
C THR A 8 -17.91 6.91 -6.34
N LEU A 9 -17.91 7.94 -5.48
CA LEU A 9 -16.71 8.69 -5.09
C LEU A 9 -15.78 7.92 -4.13
N LEU A 10 -16.15 6.70 -3.73
CA LEU A 10 -15.35 5.90 -2.82
C LEU A 10 -14.03 5.49 -3.50
N PRO A 11 -12.90 5.48 -2.76
CA PRO A 11 -11.66 4.94 -3.28
C PRO A 11 -11.85 3.49 -3.68
N THR A 12 -11.12 3.09 -4.73
CA THR A 12 -11.18 1.72 -5.23
C THR A 12 -10.67 0.73 -4.19
N ASN A 13 -11.15 -0.51 -4.25
CA ASN A 13 -10.68 -1.56 -3.35
C ASN A 13 -9.15 -1.73 -3.44
N LYS A 14 -8.60 -1.56 -4.66
CA LYS A 14 -7.16 -1.57 -4.92
C LYS A 14 -6.42 -0.48 -4.19
N LEU A 15 -6.89 0.76 -4.29
CA LEU A 15 -6.25 1.90 -3.64
C LEU A 15 -6.30 1.75 -2.12
N THR A 16 -7.46 1.40 -1.57
CA THR A 16 -7.61 1.17 -0.13
C THR A 16 -6.67 0.08 0.37
N ALA A 17 -6.61 -1.07 -0.32
CA ALA A 17 -5.72 -2.16 0.07
C ALA A 17 -4.24 -1.82 -0.08
N ALA A 18 -3.85 -1.09 -1.13
CA ALA A 18 -2.49 -0.62 -1.35
C ALA A 18 -2.05 0.35 -0.25
N THR A 19 -2.90 1.33 0.10
CA THR A 19 -2.64 2.27 1.19
C THR A 19 -2.53 1.56 2.54
N PHE A 20 -3.41 0.58 2.80
CA PHE A 20 -3.35 -0.22 4.02
C PHE A 20 -2.06 -1.04 4.10
N ALA A 21 -1.66 -1.71 3.01
CA ALA A 21 -0.42 -2.47 2.95
C ALA A 21 0.83 -1.59 3.16
N ALA A 22 0.87 -0.40 2.56
CA ALA A 22 1.94 0.56 2.80
C ALA A 22 2.00 1.00 4.27
N SER A 23 0.84 1.20 4.91
CA SER A 23 0.79 1.59 6.32
C SER A 23 1.33 0.49 7.26
N LEU A 24 1.10 -0.79 6.92
CA LEU A 24 1.67 -1.91 7.67
C LEU A 24 3.20 -1.93 7.62
N ALA A 25 3.80 -1.54 6.49
CA ALA A 25 5.26 -1.44 6.37
C ALA A 25 5.85 -0.43 7.38
N ASN A 26 5.18 0.72 7.55
CA ASN A 26 5.58 1.74 8.51
C ASN A 26 5.41 1.28 9.96
N LEU A 27 4.33 0.57 10.26
CA LEU A 27 4.13 -0.04 11.59
C LEU A 27 5.19 -1.10 11.90
N ALA A 28 5.54 -1.93 10.91
CA ALA A 28 6.60 -2.91 11.04
C ALA A 28 7.96 -2.22 11.27
N GLN A 29 8.28 -1.18 10.50
CA GLN A 29 9.48 -0.38 10.71
C GLN A 29 9.55 0.20 12.13
N LEU A 30 8.44 0.73 12.64
CA LEU A 30 8.38 1.27 14.00
C LEU A 30 8.66 0.19 15.06
N LEU A 31 8.10 -1.01 14.90
CA LEU A 31 8.34 -2.12 15.82
C LEU A 31 9.81 -2.59 15.76
N VAL A 32 10.38 -2.68 14.56
CA VAL A 32 11.79 -3.07 14.37
C VAL A 32 12.72 -2.00 14.93
N ALA A 33 12.48 -0.72 14.65
CA ALA A 33 13.27 0.37 15.23
C ALA A 33 13.25 0.37 16.77
N ARG A 34 12.15 -0.07 17.37
CA ARG A 34 12.01 -0.15 18.83
C ARG A 34 12.67 -1.38 19.46
N HIS A 35 12.59 -2.55 18.83
CA HIS A 35 13.02 -3.82 19.42
C HIS A 35 14.31 -4.37 18.84
N PHE A 36 14.63 -4.04 17.60
CA PHE A 36 15.82 -4.51 16.87
C PHE A 36 16.42 -3.37 16.02
N PRO A 37 16.98 -2.33 16.65
CA PRO A 37 17.45 -1.12 15.96
C PRO A 37 18.55 -1.38 14.94
N GLU A 38 19.31 -2.46 15.08
CA GLU A 38 20.33 -2.92 14.12
C GLU A 38 19.77 -3.27 12.73
N PHE A 39 18.47 -3.58 12.62
CA PHE A 39 17.79 -3.86 11.34
C PHE A 39 16.91 -2.70 10.86
N ALA A 40 16.97 -1.54 11.49
CA ALA A 40 16.09 -0.40 11.20
C ALA A 40 16.65 0.56 10.12
N ASP A 41 17.54 0.08 9.26
CA ASP A 41 18.18 0.88 8.21
C ASP A 41 17.13 1.53 7.28
N PRO A 42 17.07 2.88 7.21
CA PRO A 42 16.12 3.58 6.35
C PRO A 42 16.17 3.16 4.88
N GLU A 43 17.34 2.80 4.36
CA GLU A 43 17.50 2.40 2.95
C GLU A 43 16.79 1.09 2.64
N ILE A 44 16.65 0.20 3.64
CA ILE A 44 15.94 -1.07 3.52
C ILE A 44 14.43 -0.88 3.63
N TRP A 45 13.98 0.00 4.53
CA TRP A 45 12.54 0.18 4.82
C TRP A 45 11.83 1.15 3.87
N ALA A 46 12.52 2.15 3.33
CA ALA A 46 11.96 3.12 2.39
C ALA A 46 11.30 2.51 1.13
N PRO A 47 11.92 1.53 0.43
CA PRO A 47 11.30 0.90 -0.74
C PRO A 47 10.18 -0.10 -0.37
N LEU A 48 10.11 -0.55 0.89
CA LEU A 48 9.20 -1.63 1.29
C LEU A 48 7.73 -1.21 1.20
N ALA A 49 7.41 0.02 1.61
CA ALA A 49 6.06 0.57 1.55
C ALA A 49 5.50 0.66 0.10
N PRO A 50 6.20 1.29 -0.87
CA PRO A 50 5.71 1.33 -2.25
C PRO A 50 5.72 -0.06 -2.91
N ALA A 51 6.66 -0.94 -2.58
CA ALA A 51 6.65 -2.32 -3.07
C ALA A 51 5.41 -3.09 -2.60
N LEU A 52 5.06 -3.00 -1.31
CA LEU A 52 3.86 -3.62 -0.76
C LEU A 52 2.58 -3.03 -1.35
N ALA A 53 2.51 -1.72 -1.53
CA ALA A 53 1.38 -1.05 -2.18
C ALA A 53 1.17 -1.59 -3.61
N LEU A 54 2.25 -1.73 -4.38
CA LEU A 54 2.21 -2.22 -5.76
C LEU A 54 1.78 -3.69 -5.80
N ILE A 55 2.42 -4.55 -5.00
CA ILE A 55 2.12 -5.98 -4.97
C ILE A 55 0.67 -6.20 -4.55
N VAL A 56 0.23 -5.64 -3.43
CA VAL A 56 -1.13 -5.83 -2.91
C VAL A 56 -2.16 -5.19 -3.85
N GLY A 57 -1.91 -3.97 -4.31
CA GLY A 57 -2.80 -3.29 -5.25
C GLY A 57 -2.95 -4.00 -6.60
N TYR A 58 -1.92 -4.74 -7.05
CA TYR A 58 -1.98 -5.54 -8.26
C TYR A 58 -2.88 -6.76 -8.11
N PHE A 59 -2.79 -7.48 -6.99
CA PHE A 59 -3.56 -8.71 -6.76
C PHE A 59 -5.00 -8.46 -6.27
N VAL A 60 -5.27 -7.32 -5.66
CA VAL A 60 -6.62 -6.99 -5.19
C VAL A 60 -7.52 -6.70 -6.37
N LYS A 61 -8.62 -7.46 -6.48
CA LYS A 61 -9.63 -7.23 -7.52
C LYS A 61 -10.41 -5.95 -7.19
N ASP A 62 -10.60 -5.13 -8.21
CA ASP A 62 -11.44 -3.95 -8.11
C ASP A 62 -12.78 -4.20 -8.78
N ARG A 63 -13.77 -3.37 -8.46
CA ARG A 63 -15.01 -3.35 -9.22
C ARG A 63 -14.70 -2.86 -10.64
N ALA A 64 -15.42 -3.39 -11.64
CA ALA A 64 -15.26 -2.90 -13.00
C ALA A 64 -15.66 -1.42 -13.03
N ASN A 65 -14.72 -0.55 -13.41
CA ASN A 65 -15.09 0.75 -13.94
C ASN A 65 -15.65 0.51 -15.34
N VAL A 66 -16.92 0.84 -15.53
CA VAL A 66 -17.63 0.78 -16.82
C VAL A 66 -17.49 2.10 -17.57
#